data_AF-A0A7C4GJA4-F1
#
_entry.id   AF-A0A7C4GJA4-F1
#
_cell.length_a   1.000
_cell.length_b   1.000
_cell.length_c   1.000
_cell.angle_alpha   90.00
_cell.angle_beta   90.00
_cell.angle_gamma   90.00
#
_symmetry.space_group_name_H-M   'P 1'
#
loop_
_entity.id
_entity.type
_entity.pdbx_description
1 polymer ?
#
loop_
_entity_poly.entity_id
_entity_poly.type
_entity_poly.pdbx_seq_one_letter_code
_entity_poly.pdbx_strand_id
1 'polypeptide(L)' 'MVVKVLVDTNFLLYLFKAKIDLESMYLEDKVEIFVPESVIKELESLKSLKTKEGRLACVALRVIKSSNINIVK' A
#
# COMPACT_ATOMS: atom_id res chain seq x y z
N MET A 1 11.74 -5.09 -18.60
CA MET A 1 11.51 -6.24 -17.70
C MET A 1 10.31 -5.95 -16.79
N VAL A 2 9.75 -6.94 -16.09
CA VAL A 2 8.67 -6.71 -15.12
C VAL A 2 9.24 -6.97 -13.72
N VAL A 3 9.25 -5.93 -12.88
CA VAL A 3 9.73 -6.01 -11.51
C VAL A 3 8.54 -6.26 -10.59
N LYS A 4 8.62 -7.33 -9.80
CA LYS A 4 7.60 -7.66 -8.81
C LYS A 4 8.05 -7.15 -7.44
N VAL A 5 7.25 -6.29 -6.83
CA VAL A 5 7.58 -5.65 -5.55
C VAL A 5 6.57 -6.06 -4.50
N LEU A 6 7.05 -6.69 -3.43
CA LEU A 6 6.27 -6.91 -2.23
C LEU A 6 6.41 -5.68 -1.33
N VAL A 7 5.28 -5.11 -0.89
CA VAL A 7 5.29 -3.93 0.00
C VAL A 7 4.72 -4.25 1.37
N ASP A 8 5.27 -3.59 2.39
CA ASP A 8 4.83 -3.71 3.77
C ASP A 8 3.94 -2.54 4.21
N THR A 9 3.42 -2.61 5.43
CA THR A 9 2.56 -1.58 6.02
C THR A 9 3.27 -0.23 6.10
N ASN A 10 4.53 -0.21 6.53
CA ASN A 10 5.28 1.03 6.74
C ASN A 10 5.57 1.76 5.43
N PHE A 11 5.96 1.02 4.40
CA PHE A 11 6.19 1.54 3.07
C PHE A 11 4.94 2.24 2.54
N LEU A 12 3.78 1.57 2.61
CA LEU A 12 2.52 2.15 2.18
C LEU A 12 2.18 3.42 2.97
N LEU A 13 2.26 3.38 4.31
CA LEU A 13 1.97 4.54 5.14
C LEU A 13 2.91 5.71 4.83
N TYR A 14 4.20 5.44 4.63
CA TYR A 14 5.18 6.46 4.27
C TYR A 14 4.89 7.07 2.90
N LEU A 15 4.56 6.25 1.92
CA LEU A 15 4.24 6.66 0.57
C LEU A 15 3.00 7.57 0.53
N PHE A 16 1.93 7.19 1.24
CA PHE A 16 0.74 8.02 1.38
C PHE A 16 0.98 9.29 2.21
N LYS A 17 1.84 9.23 3.24
CA LYS A 17 2.25 10.41 4.01
C LYS A 17 3.01 11.42 3.13
N ALA A 18 3.85 10.91 2.23
CA ALA A 18 4.59 11.71 1.24
C ALA A 18 3.71 12.16 0.06
N LYS A 19 2.46 11.71 -0.03
CA LYS A 19 1.52 11.99 -1.12
C LYS A 19 2.06 11.55 -2.50
N ILE A 20 2.83 10.47 -2.50
CA ILE A 20 3.35 9.86 -3.72
C ILE A 20 2.27 8.91 -4.26
N ASP A 21 2.14 8.83 -5.58
CA ASP A 21 1.23 7.88 -6.22
C ASP A 21 1.93 6.53 -6.38
N LEU A 22 1.22 5.43 -6.16
CA LEU A 22 1.77 4.09 -6.42
C LEU A 22 2.07 3.91 -7.90
N GLU A 23 1.28 4.52 -8.79
CA GLU A 23 1.57 4.50 -10.23
C GLU A 23 2.86 5.23 -10.54
N SER A 24 3.23 6.28 -9.79
CA SER A 24 4.49 7.00 -10.01
C SER A 24 5.74 6.18 -9.68
N MET A 25 5.61 4.97 -9.10
CA MET A 25 6.69 3.98 -9.02
C MET A 25 6.95 3.31 -10.39
N TYR A 26 7.02 4.10 -11.46
CA TYR A 26 7.62 3.64 -12.72
C TYR A 26 9.13 3.64 -12.52
N LEU A 27 9.68 2.48 -12.14
CA LEU A 27 11.06 2.18 -12.49
C LEU A 27 11.14 2.19 -14.04
N GLU A 28 12.34 2.22 -14.62
CA GLU A 28 12.51 2.06 -16.08
C GLU A 28 11.80 0.79 -16.62
N ASP A 29 11.46 -0.12 -15.71
CA ASP A 29 10.67 -1.32 -15.88
C ASP A 29 9.24 -1.22 -15.33
N LYS A 30 8.33 -2.00 -15.94
CA LYS A 30 6.96 -2.16 -15.43
C LYS A 30 6.98 -2.78 -14.03
N VAL A 31 6.35 -2.13 -13.06
CA VAL A 31 6.27 -2.63 -11.67
C VAL A 31 4.91 -3.28 -11.42
N GLU A 32 4.93 -4.49 -10.84
CA GLU A 32 3.75 -5.15 -10.28
C GLU A 32 3.87 -5.15 -8.76
N ILE A 33 2.90 -4.51 -8.09
CA ILE A 33 2.88 -4.39 -6.63
C ILE A 33 2.05 -5.53 -6.02
N PHE A 34 2.62 -6.16 -5.00
CA PHE A 34 2.01 -7.23 -4.23
C PHE A 34 1.95 -6.84 -2.76
N VAL A 35 0.82 -7.11 -2.12
CA VAL A 35 0.59 -6.83 -0.69
C VAL A 35 0.22 -8.14 0.01
N PRO A 36 0.96 -8.57 1.06
CA PRO A 36 0.58 -9.70 1.88
C PRO A 36 -0.76 -9.49 2.59
N GLU A 37 -1.53 -10.56 2.81
CA GLU A 37 -2.76 -10.50 3.60
C GLU A 37 -2.51 -10.00 5.04
N SER A 38 -1.33 -10.27 5.60
CA SER A 38 -0.91 -9.74 6.91
C SER A 38 -0.87 -8.21 6.93
N VAL A 39 -0.40 -7.57 5.85
CA VAL A 39 -0.37 -6.10 5.72
C VAL A 39 -1.79 -5.54 5.69
N ILE A 40 -2.74 -6.21 5.05
CA ILE A 40 -4.14 -5.80 5.07
C ILE A 40 -4.70 -5.84 6.50
N LYS A 41 -4.38 -6.88 7.27
CA LYS A 41 -4.81 -7.02 8.68
C LYS A 41 -4.20 -5.95 9.57
N GLU A 42 -2.92 -5.63 9.36
CA GLU A 42 -2.23 -4.54 10.08
C GLU A 42 -2.87 -3.19 9.75
N LEU A 43 -3.16 -2.90 8.48
CA LEU A 43 -3.81 -1.66 8.07
C LEU A 43 -5.24 -1.53 8.62
N GLU A 44 -6.04 -2.60 8.63
CA GLU A 44 -7.38 -2.58 9.26
C GLU A 44 -7.27 -2.34 10.78
N SER A 45 -6.27 -2.92 11.43
CA SER A 45 -5.99 -2.68 12.85
C SER A 45 -5.61 -1.22 13.10
N LEU A 46 -4.72 -0.65 12.30
CA LEU A 46 -4.31 0.76 12.40
C LEU A 46 -5.46 1.73 12.11
N LYS A 47 -6.30 1.43 11.12
CA LYS A 47 -7.48 2.22 10.76
C LYS A 47 -8.47 2.38 11.92
N SER A 48 -8.53 1.43 12.85
CA SER A 48 -9.37 1.53 14.04
C SER A 48 -8.91 2.62 15.01
N LEU A 49 -7.65 3.04 14.93
CA LEU A 49 -7.07 4.08 15.77
C LEU A 49 -7.41 5.47 15.24
N LYS A 50 -7.84 6.38 16.13
CA LYS A 50 -8.14 7.79 15.78
C LYS A 50 -6.88 8.65 15.65
N THR A 51 -5.84 8.14 14.99
CA THR A 51 -4.54 8.80 14.82
C THR A 51 -4.34 9.30 13.38
N LYS A 52 -3.23 10.01 13.12
CA LYS A 52 -2.84 10.37 11.74
C LYS A 52 -2.56 9.12 10.90
N GLU A 53 -1.90 8.13 11.50
CA GLU A 53 -1.59 6.85 10.85
C GLU A 53 -2.86 6.05 10.58
N GLY A 54 -3.84 6.02 11.49
CA GLY A 54 -5.12 5.36 11.22
C GLY A 54 -5.89 5.98 10.04
N ARG A 55 -5.80 7.31 9.87
CA ARG A 55 -6.33 7.98 8.67
C ARG A 55 -5.58 7.58 7.41
N LEU A 56 -4.24 7.49 7.46
CA LEU A 56 -3.43 7.03 6.34
C LEU A 56 -3.71 5.55 6.00
N ALA A 57 -3.90 4.69 7.00
CA ALA A 57 -4.26 3.30 6.80
C ALA A 57 -5.63 3.15 6.13
N CYS A 58 -6.59 4.02 6.46
CA CYS A 58 -7.88 4.08 5.77
C CYS A 58 -7.73 4.44 4.29
N VAL A 59 -6.87 5.42 3.97
CA VAL A 59 -6.55 5.79 2.59
C VAL A 59 -5.85 4.63 1.87
N ALA A 60 -4.85 4.01 2.51
CA ALA A 60 -4.10 2.89 1.95
C ALA A 60 -5.03 1.73 1.56
N LEU A 61 -5.92 1.32 2.46
CA LEU A 61 -6.91 0.27 2.19
C LEU A 61 -7.85 0.62 1.03
N ARG A 62 -8.22 1.90 0.89
CA ARG A 62 -9.06 2.35 -0.23
C ARG A 62 -8.30 2.30 -1.54
N VAL A 63 -7.05 2.76 -1.56
CA VAL A 63 -6.20 2.72 -2.77
C VAL A 63 -5.93 1.28 -3.17
N ILE A 64 -5.57 0.39 -2.23
CA ILE A 64 -5.35 -1.04 -2.53
C ILE A 64 -6.59 -1.68 -3.16
N LYS A 65 -7.80 -1.34 -2.70
CA LYS A 65 -9.05 -1.88 -3.27
C LYS A 65 -9.40 -1.30 -4.64
N SER A 66 -9.05 -0.05 -4.90
CA SER A 66 -9.36 0.65 -6.14
C SER A 66 -8.31 0.45 -7.24
N SER A 67 -7.09 0.07 -6.86
CA SER A 67 -5.95 -0.13 -7.76
C SER A 67 -5.77 -1.62 -8.10
N ASN A 68 -5.02 -1.91 -9.17
CA ASN A 68 -4.75 -3.27 -9.63
C ASN A 68 -3.61 -3.95 -8.83
N ILE A 69 -3.65 -3.84 -7.49
CA ILE A 69 -2.64 -4.39 -6.59
C ILE A 69 -3.01 -5.82 -6.22
N ASN A 70 -2.04 -6.73 -6.34
CA ASN A 70 -2.27 -8.14 -6.07
C ASN A 70 -2.11 -8.46 -4.58
N ILE A 71 -3.15 -9.00 -3.96
CA ILE A 71 -3.07 -9.49 -2.57
C ILE A 71 -2.56 -10.93 -2.59
N VAL A 72 -1.48 -11.20 -1.87
CA VAL A 72 -0.87 -12.53 -1.75
C VAL A 72 -1.14 -13.14 -0.37
N LYS A 73 -1.39 -14.45 -0.35
CA LYS A 73 -1.66 -15.22 0.87
C LYS A 73 -0.38 -15.69 1.53
#